data_AF-A0A1A9FU69-F1
#
_entry.id   AF-A0A1A9FU69-F1
#
_cell.length_a   1.000
_cell.length_b   1.000
_cell.length_c   1.000
_cell.angle_alpha   90.00
_cell.angle_beta   90.00
_cell.angle_gamma   90.00
#
_symmetry.space_group_name_H-M   'P 1'
#
loop_
_entity.id
_entity.type
_entity.pdbx_description
1 polymer ?
#
loop_
_entity_poly.entity_id
_entity_poly.type
_entity_poly.pdbx_seq_one_letter_code
_entity_poly.pdbx_strand_id
1 'polypeptide(L)'
;MTTLAPTTSRRNFWCCLFLLVLALPLAVFVQSKGEIVGWVKATLLEIKPLPPGSSALYAQARFRSSGLESFDGPLPKTKLVAAKLDITLEDVAAFKAAMPCEISLLDAQHRRFKPLSPIDGDLRKRKPEWAEKPDCNSLIGEERAGHRIEVVETYLVPDDAKIMSIDISMAGIKPQRLVLAAF
;
A
#
# COMPACT_ATOMS: atom_id res chain seq x y z
N MET A 1 -72.54 2.83 17.13
CA MET A 1 -71.85 3.14 15.87
C MET A 1 -70.38 3.42 16.20
N THR A 2 -69.52 2.45 15.93
CA THR A 2 -68.09 2.49 16.23
C THR A 2 -67.35 3.19 15.09
N THR A 3 -66.76 4.35 15.36
CA THR A 3 -65.87 5.07 14.45
C THR A 3 -64.50 4.39 14.45
N LEU A 4 -64.15 3.72 13.35
CA LEU A 4 -62.80 3.20 13.11
C LEU A 4 -61.87 4.35 12.69
N ALA A 5 -60.98 4.75 13.60
CA ALA A 5 -59.86 5.65 13.33
C ALA A 5 -58.67 4.88 12.69
N PRO A 6 -57.76 5.56 11.97
CA PRO A 6 -57.33 5.15 10.63
C PRO A 6 -56.08 4.26 10.60
N THR A 7 -56.06 3.32 9.64
CA THR A 7 -54.94 2.44 9.29
C THR A 7 -53.72 3.17 8.67
N THR A 8 -53.84 4.47 8.40
CA THR A 8 -52.86 5.30 7.68
C THR A 8 -51.59 5.61 8.49
N SER A 9 -51.70 5.72 9.82
CA SER A 9 -50.58 6.13 10.69
C SER A 9 -49.45 5.09 10.71
N ARG A 10 -49.78 3.80 10.74
CA ARG A 10 -48.80 2.71 10.79
C ARG A 10 -48.00 2.58 9.49
N ARG A 11 -48.63 2.84 8.33
CA ARG A 11 -47.96 2.83 7.02
C ARG A 11 -46.99 4.01 6.88
N ASN A 12 -47.40 5.20 7.30
CA ASN A 12 -46.52 6.38 7.29
C ASN A 12 -45.35 6.23 8.27
N PHE A 13 -45.58 5.67 9.47
CA PHE A 13 -44.51 5.38 10.42
C PHE A 13 -43.45 4.43 9.82
N TRP A 14 -43.88 3.35 9.17
CA TRP A 14 -42.97 2.41 8.51
C TRP A 14 -42.24 3.01 7.31
N CYS A 15 -42.91 3.84 6.50
CA CYS A 15 -42.27 4.55 5.40
C CYS A 15 -41.22 5.55 5.91
N CYS A 16 -41.51 6.31 6.98
CA CYS A 16 -40.54 7.22 7.59
C CYS A 16 -39.36 6.47 8.22
N LEU A 17 -39.60 5.33 8.89
CA LEU A 17 -38.53 4.50 9.44
C LEU A 17 -37.62 3.95 8.33
N PHE A 18 -38.19 3.45 7.24
CA PHE A 18 -37.43 2.97 6.09
C PHE A 18 -36.62 4.08 5.43
N LEU A 19 -37.23 5.25 5.22
CA LEU A 19 -36.54 6.43 4.69
C LEU A 19 -35.40 6.87 5.59
N LEU A 20 -35.57 6.80 6.91
CA LEU A 20 -34.52 7.18 7.87
C LEU A 20 -33.37 6.16 7.86
N VAL A 21 -33.69 4.86 7.82
CA VAL A 21 -32.70 3.77 7.68
C VAL A 21 -31.96 3.83 6.34
N LEU A 22 -32.59 4.34 5.27
CA LEU A 22 -31.93 4.50 3.98
C LEU A 22 -31.11 5.80 3.89
N ALA A 23 -31.64 6.90 4.41
CA ALA A 23 -31.05 8.23 4.32
C ALA A 23 -29.82 8.40 5.22
N LEU A 24 -29.80 7.77 6.40
CA LEU A 24 -28.64 7.81 7.31
C LEU A 24 -27.36 7.24 6.69
N PRO A 25 -27.34 6.00 6.16
CA PRO A 25 -26.13 5.46 5.55
C PRO A 25 -25.76 6.23 4.29
N LEU A 26 -26.72 6.72 3.50
CA LEU A 26 -26.44 7.57 2.34
C LEU A 26 -25.78 8.90 2.73
N ALA A 27 -26.27 9.58 3.76
CA ALA A 27 -25.68 10.82 4.25
C ALA A 27 -24.26 10.59 4.80
N VAL A 28 -24.07 9.52 5.59
CA VAL A 28 -22.75 9.13 6.10
C VAL A 28 -21.80 8.79 4.93
N PHE A 29 -22.29 8.12 3.89
CA PHE A 29 -21.49 7.76 2.72
C PHE A 29 -21.01 8.98 1.93
N VAL A 30 -21.91 9.94 1.68
CA VAL A 30 -21.61 11.19 0.95
C VAL A 30 -20.67 12.10 1.75
N GLN A 31 -20.80 12.13 3.08
CA GLN A 31 -19.92 12.93 3.94
C GLN A 31 -18.52 12.32 4.09
N SER A 32 -18.38 11.00 3.95
CA SER A 32 -17.14 10.29 4.33
C SER A 32 -15.92 10.53 3.44
N LYS A 33 -16.01 11.32 2.35
CA LYS A 33 -14.89 11.62 1.43
C LYS A 33 -14.04 10.38 1.03
N GLY A 34 -14.62 9.18 1.01
CA GLY A 34 -13.91 7.94 0.67
C GLY A 34 -13.26 7.18 1.84
N GLU A 35 -13.35 7.64 3.09
CA GLU A 35 -12.80 6.94 4.26
C GLU A 35 -13.40 5.53 4.46
N ILE A 36 -14.70 5.35 4.18
CA ILE A 36 -15.37 4.05 4.32
C ILE A 36 -14.86 3.05 3.28
N VAL A 37 -14.59 3.52 2.05
CA VAL A 37 -14.00 2.68 1.00
C VAL A 37 -12.55 2.33 1.36
N GLY A 38 -11.82 3.26 1.98
CA GLY A 38 -10.49 3.01 2.56
C GLY A 38 -10.54 1.93 3.65
N TRP A 39 -11.50 2.00 4.57
CA TRP A 39 -11.69 1.04 5.64
C TRP A 39 -12.11 -0.35 5.14
N VAL A 40 -13.03 -0.44 4.18
CA VAL A 40 -13.44 -1.73 3.58
C VAL A 40 -12.28 -2.36 2.79
N LYS A 41 -11.49 -1.56 2.06
CA LYS A 41 -10.28 -2.06 1.38
C LYS A 41 -9.20 -2.48 2.39
N ALA A 42 -9.02 -1.73 3.47
CA ALA A 42 -8.09 -2.07 4.54
C ALA A 42 -8.51 -3.33 5.33
N THR A 43 -9.81 -3.63 5.39
CA THR A 43 -10.33 -4.83 6.07
C THR A 43 -10.21 -6.09 5.18
N LEU A 44 -10.23 -5.93 3.86
CA LEU A 44 -10.01 -7.02 2.89
C LEU A 44 -8.53 -7.37 2.67
N LEU A 45 -7.64 -6.47 3.05
CA LEU A 45 -6.20 -6.69 3.07
C LEU A 45 -5.87 -7.09 4.51
N GLU A 46 -5.47 -8.34 4.79
CA GLU A 46 -4.85 -8.67 6.08
C GLU A 46 -3.48 -7.96 6.16
N ILE A 47 -3.53 -6.66 6.44
CA ILE A 47 -2.41 -5.76 6.63
C ILE A 47 -2.01 -5.93 8.09
N LYS A 48 -1.25 -6.98 8.38
CA LYS A 48 -0.51 -7.02 9.65
C LYS A 48 0.87 -6.44 9.37
N PRO A 49 1.17 -5.18 9.79
CA PRO A 49 2.51 -4.65 9.65
C PRO A 49 3.47 -5.57 10.42
N LEU A 50 4.36 -6.18 9.66
CA LEU A 50 5.41 -7.04 10.20
C LEU A 50 6.44 -6.18 10.95
N PRO A 51 6.97 -6.61 12.11
CA PRO A 51 7.98 -5.84 12.85
C PRO A 51 9.20 -5.46 11.99
N PRO A 52 9.91 -4.36 12.29
CA PRO A 52 11.12 -3.98 11.57
C PRO A 52 12.13 -5.13 11.47
N GLY A 53 12.70 -5.33 10.28
CA GLY A 53 13.69 -6.37 10.02
C GLY A 53 13.15 -7.80 9.98
N SER A 54 11.83 -8.01 10.09
CA SER A 54 11.22 -9.32 9.87
C SER A 54 11.00 -9.60 8.38
N SER A 55 10.89 -10.89 8.03
CA SER A 55 10.72 -11.35 6.65
C SER A 55 9.34 -11.97 6.45
N ALA A 56 8.66 -11.67 5.35
CA ALA A 56 7.40 -12.31 4.97
C ALA A 56 7.50 -12.96 3.59
N LEU A 57 6.89 -14.14 3.45
CA LEU A 57 6.69 -14.79 2.16
C LEU A 57 5.47 -14.17 1.46
N TYR A 58 5.66 -13.74 0.22
CA TYR A 58 4.63 -13.14 -0.61
C TYR A 58 4.97 -13.38 -2.08
N ALA A 59 4.00 -13.77 -2.91
CA ALA A 59 4.23 -14.00 -4.34
C ALA A 59 5.41 -14.94 -4.66
N GLN A 60 5.63 -15.99 -3.85
CA GLN A 60 6.78 -16.90 -3.97
C GLN A 60 8.15 -16.24 -3.79
N ALA A 61 8.19 -15.10 -3.08
CA ALA A 61 9.41 -14.44 -2.67
C ALA A 61 9.33 -14.00 -1.20
N ARG A 62 10.45 -14.15 -0.49
CA ARG A 62 10.58 -13.66 0.87
C ARG A 62 11.12 -12.23 0.84
N PHE A 63 10.31 -11.30 1.31
CA PHE A 63 10.64 -9.88 1.39
C PHE A 63 11.08 -9.51 2.80
N ARG A 64 12.11 -8.68 2.90
CA ARG A 64 12.59 -8.10 4.15
C ARG A 64 13.02 -6.66 3.92
N SER A 65 12.60 -5.74 4.78
CA SER A 65 13.11 -4.38 4.79
C SER A 65 14.56 -4.39 5.33
N SER A 66 15.54 -3.88 4.55
CA SER A 66 16.96 -3.87 4.93
C SER A 66 17.67 -2.50 5.02
N GLY A 67 17.14 -1.42 4.42
CA GLY A 67 17.49 -0.05 4.81
C GLY A 67 16.50 1.02 4.33
N LEU A 68 16.50 2.19 4.99
CA LEU A 68 15.78 3.39 4.53
C LEU A 68 16.67 4.60 4.77
N GLU A 69 16.87 5.40 3.73
CA GLU A 69 17.65 6.62 3.81
C GLU A 69 16.91 7.78 3.18
N SER A 70 17.14 8.98 3.73
CA SER A 70 16.52 10.21 3.29
C SER A 70 17.60 11.22 2.94
N PHE A 71 17.43 11.90 1.82
CA PHE A 71 18.29 12.94 1.31
C PHE A 71 17.45 14.18 0.99
N ASP A 72 18.09 15.34 0.92
CA ASP A 72 17.43 16.54 0.42
C ASP A 72 16.89 16.31 -0.99
N GLY A 73 15.62 16.67 -1.19
CA GLY A 73 14.97 16.50 -2.48
C GLY A 73 15.41 17.57 -3.49
N PRO A 74 15.26 17.30 -4.80
CA PRO A 74 15.54 18.27 -5.84
C PRO A 74 14.54 19.44 -5.88
N LEU A 75 13.39 19.32 -5.20
CA LEU A 75 12.34 20.35 -5.15
C LEU A 75 12.18 20.92 -3.73
N PRO A 76 11.75 22.19 -3.59
CA PRO A 76 11.48 22.79 -2.28
C PRO A 76 10.45 21.98 -1.49
N LYS A 77 10.69 21.81 -0.18
CA LYS A 77 9.82 21.05 0.75
C LYS A 77 9.59 19.59 0.36
N THR A 78 10.55 19.00 -0.34
CA THR A 78 10.55 17.57 -0.65
C THR A 78 11.86 16.95 -0.19
N LYS A 79 11.81 15.64 0.05
CA LYS A 79 12.98 14.81 0.31
C LYS A 79 12.97 13.60 -0.62
N LEU A 80 14.16 13.18 -1.01
CA LEU A 80 14.35 11.94 -1.73
C LEU A 80 14.52 10.83 -0.68
N VAL A 81 13.71 9.79 -0.76
CA VAL A 81 13.82 8.62 0.13
C VAL A 81 14.24 7.43 -0.70
N ALA A 82 15.25 6.69 -0.27
CA ALA A 82 15.65 5.43 -0.86
C ALA A 82 15.35 4.30 0.12
N ALA A 83 14.59 3.29 -0.33
CA ALA A 83 14.28 2.10 0.44
C ALA A 83 14.99 0.90 -0.16
N LYS A 84 15.79 0.21 0.67
CA LYS A 84 16.44 -1.04 0.34
C LYS A 84 15.66 -2.22 0.91
N LEU A 85 15.37 -3.19 0.05
CA LEU A 85 14.72 -4.44 0.41
C LEU A 85 15.60 -5.63 0.00
N ASP A 86 15.56 -6.66 0.82
CA ASP A 86 16.07 -7.97 0.44
C ASP A 86 14.91 -8.83 -0.06
N ILE A 87 15.09 -9.44 -1.22
CA ILE A 87 14.15 -10.35 -1.83
C ILE A 87 14.85 -11.69 -2.03
N THR A 88 14.29 -12.77 -1.50
CA THR A 88 14.75 -14.14 -1.78
C THR A 88 13.66 -14.88 -2.53
N LEU A 89 13.90 -15.22 -3.79
CA LEU A 89 12.92 -15.92 -4.62
C LEU A 89 12.86 -17.40 -4.22
N GLU A 90 11.70 -17.91 -3.87
CA GLU A 90 11.48 -19.34 -3.63
C GLU A 90 11.16 -20.06 -4.95
N ASP A 91 10.32 -19.46 -5.79
CA ASP A 91 10.04 -19.91 -7.15
C ASP A 91 10.09 -18.73 -8.13
N VAL A 92 11.10 -18.76 -9.01
CA VAL A 92 11.36 -17.69 -9.98
C VAL A 92 10.26 -17.61 -11.04
N ALA A 93 9.74 -18.74 -11.50
CA ALA A 93 8.73 -18.76 -12.56
C ALA A 93 7.39 -18.21 -12.04
N ALA A 94 7.00 -18.63 -10.83
CA ALA A 94 5.80 -18.13 -10.18
C ALA A 94 5.92 -16.64 -9.81
N PHE A 95 7.08 -16.19 -9.32
CA PHE A 95 7.33 -14.77 -9.07
C PHE A 95 7.20 -13.93 -10.35
N LYS A 96 7.80 -14.39 -11.46
CA LYS A 96 7.70 -13.71 -12.76
C LYS A 96 6.27 -13.67 -13.29
N ALA A 97 5.50 -14.73 -13.09
CA ALA A 97 4.07 -14.75 -13.45
C ALA A 97 3.22 -13.75 -12.64
N ALA A 98 3.71 -13.31 -11.47
CA ALA A 98 3.06 -12.34 -10.60
C ALA A 98 3.42 -10.88 -10.91
N MET A 99 4.31 -10.62 -11.87
CA MET A 99 4.71 -9.27 -12.27
C MET A 99 3.52 -8.50 -12.89
N PRO A 100 3.47 -7.15 -12.78
CA PRO A 100 4.50 -6.25 -12.26
C PRO A 100 4.61 -6.24 -10.72
N CYS A 101 5.82 -5.94 -10.24
CA CYS A 101 6.09 -5.68 -8.83
C CYS A 101 6.08 -4.16 -8.58
N GLU A 102 5.18 -3.69 -7.71
CA GLU A 102 5.14 -2.30 -7.26
C GLU A 102 5.38 -2.24 -5.75
N ILE A 103 6.49 -1.62 -5.36
CA ILE A 103 6.84 -1.33 -3.97
C ILE A 103 6.57 0.15 -3.73
N SER A 104 5.72 0.47 -2.75
CA SER A 104 5.33 1.83 -2.39
C SER A 104 5.67 2.13 -0.94
N LEU A 105 5.88 3.40 -0.60
CA LEU A 105 5.95 3.83 0.78
C LEU A 105 4.58 4.28 1.28
N LEU A 106 4.30 4.01 2.55
CA LEU A 106 3.14 4.51 3.28
C LEU A 106 3.61 5.35 4.47
N ASP A 107 3.08 6.55 4.61
CA ASP A 107 3.33 7.40 5.78
C ASP A 107 2.30 7.21 6.91
N ALA A 108 2.50 7.93 8.01
CA ALA A 108 1.60 7.93 9.16
C ALA A 108 0.17 8.40 8.83
N GLN A 109 -0.01 9.14 7.73
CA GLN A 109 -1.30 9.59 7.22
C GLN A 109 -1.87 8.62 6.17
N HIS A 110 -1.25 7.45 5.97
CA HIS A 110 -1.60 6.45 4.95
C HIS A 110 -1.53 6.99 3.52
N ARG A 111 -0.78 8.08 3.28
CA ARG A 111 -0.45 8.53 1.93
C ARG A 111 0.51 7.53 1.30
N ARG A 112 0.22 7.14 0.06
CA ARG A 112 1.02 6.19 -0.71
C ARG A 112 1.92 6.92 -1.69
N PHE A 113 3.21 6.65 -1.63
CA PHE A 113 4.21 7.19 -2.53
C PHE A 113 4.73 6.09 -3.45
N LYS A 114 4.63 6.31 -4.75
CA LYS A 114 5.12 5.39 -5.79
C LYS A 114 6.62 5.60 -6.03
N PRO A 115 7.35 4.56 -6.46
CA PRO A 115 8.75 4.69 -6.75
C PRO A 115 8.95 5.55 -8.00
N LEU A 116 10.04 6.33 -8.00
CA LEU A 116 10.56 7.01 -9.17
C LEU A 116 11.23 5.96 -10.06
N SER A 117 10.80 5.91 -11.32
CA SER A 117 11.43 5.09 -12.36
C SER A 117 11.73 5.99 -13.56
N PRO A 118 12.99 6.09 -14.01
CA PRO A 118 14.19 5.39 -13.52
C PRO A 118 14.73 5.93 -12.18
N ILE A 119 15.66 5.18 -11.55
CA ILE A 119 16.36 5.57 -10.31
C ILE A 119 16.97 6.99 -10.45
N ASP A 120 16.74 7.80 -9.42
CA ASP A 120 17.16 9.20 -9.37
C ASP A 120 18.70 9.36 -9.45
N GLY A 121 19.17 10.25 -10.33
CA GLY A 121 20.60 10.51 -10.52
C GLY A 121 21.30 11.09 -9.30
N ASP A 122 20.57 11.73 -8.38
CA ASP A 122 21.12 12.22 -7.12
C ASP A 122 21.37 11.09 -6.13
N LEU A 123 20.60 9.98 -6.17
CA LEU A 123 20.96 8.78 -5.40
C LEU A 123 22.32 8.26 -5.88
N ARG A 124 22.57 8.23 -7.19
CA ARG A 124 23.86 7.76 -7.73
C ARG A 124 25.05 8.61 -7.28
N LYS A 125 24.87 9.93 -7.12
CA LYS A 125 25.92 10.82 -6.61
C LYS A 125 26.16 10.66 -5.11
N ARG A 126 25.08 10.50 -4.32
CA ARG A 126 25.14 10.49 -2.86
C ARG A 126 25.42 9.09 -2.30
N LYS A 127 24.90 8.06 -2.95
CA LYS A 127 24.97 6.66 -2.54
C LYS A 127 25.05 5.69 -3.74
N PRO A 128 26.21 5.66 -4.43
CA PRO A 128 26.38 4.86 -5.64
C PRO A 128 26.10 3.37 -5.41
N GLU A 129 26.44 2.82 -4.25
CA GLU A 129 26.27 1.41 -3.91
C GLU A 129 24.79 0.96 -3.85
N TRP A 130 23.85 1.90 -3.68
CA TRP A 130 22.41 1.64 -3.73
C TRP A 130 21.83 1.93 -5.12
N ALA A 131 22.39 2.89 -5.85
CA ALA A 131 21.91 3.27 -7.19
C ALA A 131 22.27 2.27 -8.30
N GLU A 132 23.17 1.33 -8.03
CA GLU A 132 23.51 0.22 -8.92
C GLU A 132 22.59 -1.01 -8.72
N LYS A 133 21.78 -1.01 -7.66
CA LYS A 133 20.87 -2.12 -7.36
C LYS A 133 19.64 -2.06 -8.28
N PRO A 134 19.10 -3.22 -8.69
CA PRO A 134 17.89 -3.27 -9.50
C PRO A 134 16.68 -2.72 -8.75
N ASP A 135 15.68 -2.23 -9.49
CA ASP A 135 14.33 -2.01 -8.98
C ASP A 135 13.52 -3.32 -9.04
N CYS A 136 12.41 -3.41 -8.30
CA CYS A 136 11.64 -4.65 -8.20
C CYS A 136 11.02 -5.06 -9.55
N ASN A 137 10.65 -4.08 -10.36
CA ASN A 137 10.01 -4.33 -11.64
C ASN A 137 11.01 -4.80 -12.73
N SER A 138 12.30 -4.60 -12.50
CA SER A 138 13.40 -5.02 -13.37
C SER A 138 13.88 -6.45 -13.14
N LEU A 139 13.35 -7.17 -12.14
CA LEU A 139 13.71 -8.55 -11.78
C LEU A 139 13.13 -9.62 -12.75
N ILE A 140 13.41 -9.47 -14.05
CA ILE A 140 12.90 -10.33 -15.12
C ILE A 140 14.03 -11.23 -15.71
N GLY A 141 15.27 -11.08 -15.25
CA GLY A 141 16.50 -11.65 -15.82
C GLY A 141 16.87 -13.09 -15.39
N GLU A 142 18.13 -13.31 -15.02
CA GLU A 142 18.67 -14.64 -14.66
C GLU A 142 18.61 -14.92 -13.15
N GLU A 143 17.56 -14.47 -12.48
CA GLU A 143 17.42 -14.69 -11.04
C GLU A 143 17.33 -16.19 -10.74
N ARG A 144 17.98 -16.60 -9.64
CA ARG A 144 18.01 -17.99 -9.20
C ARG A 144 17.21 -18.15 -7.91
N ALA A 145 16.45 -19.23 -7.82
CA ALA A 145 15.77 -19.60 -6.58
C ALA A 145 16.78 -19.72 -5.43
N GLY A 146 16.36 -19.32 -4.23
CA GLY A 146 17.14 -19.32 -3.00
C GLY A 146 18.20 -18.20 -2.90
N HIS A 147 18.48 -17.44 -3.96
CA HIS A 147 19.42 -16.32 -3.88
C HIS A 147 18.74 -15.07 -3.33
N ARG A 148 19.47 -14.36 -2.46
CA ARG A 148 19.08 -13.04 -1.97
C ARG A 148 19.50 -11.97 -2.98
N ILE A 149 18.53 -11.16 -3.36
CA ILE A 149 18.66 -10.02 -4.25
C ILE A 149 18.39 -8.77 -3.42
N GLU A 150 19.29 -7.79 -3.49
CA GLU A 150 19.06 -6.48 -2.90
C GLU A 150 18.41 -5.58 -3.96
N VAL A 151 17.21 -5.10 -3.66
CA VAL A 151 16.46 -4.16 -4.50
C VAL A 151 16.46 -2.80 -3.82
N VAL A 152 16.57 -1.74 -4.62
CA VAL A 152 16.46 -0.36 -4.14
C VAL A 152 15.40 0.38 -4.94
N GLU A 153 14.50 1.03 -4.21
CA GLU A 153 13.45 1.88 -4.77
C GLU A 153 13.63 3.31 -4.25
N THR A 154 13.48 4.30 -5.13
CA THR A 154 13.60 5.72 -4.79
C THR A 154 12.26 6.43 -4.83
N TYR A 155 12.03 7.40 -3.95
CA TYR A 155 10.75 8.08 -3.81
C TYR A 155 10.97 9.57 -3.60
N LEU A 156 10.15 10.40 -4.23
CA LEU A 156 10.05 11.81 -3.89
C LEU A 156 8.85 12.00 -2.96
N VAL A 157 9.10 12.46 -1.73
CA VAL A 157 8.04 12.64 -0.73
C VAL A 157 8.12 14.06 -0.14
N PRO A 158 7.02 14.60 0.39
CA PRO A 158 7.05 15.83 1.18
C PRO A 158 8.03 15.71 2.37
N ASP A 159 8.68 16.81 2.73
CA ASP A 159 9.60 16.86 3.87
C ASP A 159 8.95 16.40 5.19
N ASP A 160 7.68 16.75 5.38
CA ASP A 160 6.82 16.39 6.52
C ASP A 160 6.40 14.91 6.57
N ALA A 161 6.61 14.15 5.48
CA ALA A 161 6.12 12.78 5.39
C ALA A 161 6.89 11.86 6.34
N LYS A 162 6.19 11.28 7.32
CA LYS A 162 6.76 10.29 8.23
C LYS A 162 6.47 8.89 7.71
N ILE A 163 7.43 8.31 6.98
CA ILE A 163 7.32 6.96 6.41
C ILE A 163 7.20 5.93 7.54
N MET A 164 6.17 5.09 7.49
CA MET A 164 5.87 4.09 8.52
C MET A 164 5.91 2.66 8.01
N SER A 165 5.61 2.44 6.73
CA SER A 165 5.58 1.09 6.17
C SER A 165 5.90 1.07 4.68
N ILE A 166 6.25 -0.11 4.21
CA ILE A 166 6.48 -0.44 2.81
C ILE A 166 5.34 -1.36 2.36
N ASP A 167 4.63 -0.97 1.31
CA ASP A 167 3.51 -1.68 0.70
C ASP A 167 3.96 -2.30 -0.62
N ILE A 168 3.97 -3.63 -0.69
CA ILE A 168 4.37 -4.41 -1.84
C ILE A 168 3.11 -4.98 -2.49
N SER A 169 2.91 -4.69 -3.77
CA SER A 169 1.81 -5.22 -4.55
C SER A 169 2.30 -5.93 -5.81
N MET A 170 1.65 -7.04 -6.13
CA MET A 170 1.95 -7.88 -7.29
C MET A 170 0.65 -8.35 -7.93
N ALA A 171 0.65 -8.53 -9.25
CA ALA A 171 -0.54 -8.90 -9.99
C ALA A 171 -0.94 -10.37 -9.74
N GLY A 172 -2.23 -10.62 -9.58
CA GLY A 172 -2.76 -11.99 -9.46
C GLY A 172 -2.47 -12.71 -8.14
N ILE A 173 -1.75 -12.08 -7.20
CA ILE A 173 -1.43 -12.66 -5.89
C ILE A 173 -2.51 -12.32 -4.86
N LYS A 174 -2.80 -13.29 -3.97
CA LYS A 174 -3.65 -13.10 -2.79
C LYS A 174 -2.82 -13.34 -1.52
N PRO A 175 -2.88 -12.47 -0.50
CA PRO A 175 -3.55 -11.16 -0.51
C PRO A 175 -2.99 -10.25 -1.62
N GLN A 176 -3.71 -9.21 -2.03
CA GLN A 176 -3.24 -8.34 -3.14
C GLN A 176 -2.01 -7.50 -2.79
N ARG A 177 -1.70 -7.40 -1.49
CA ARG A 177 -0.60 -6.61 -0.97
C ARG A 177 0.00 -7.25 0.26
N LEU A 178 1.30 -7.02 0.44
CA LEU A 178 2.06 -7.27 1.66
C LEU A 178 2.51 -5.93 2.23
N VAL A 179 2.32 -5.70 3.53
CA VAL A 179 2.80 -4.48 4.20
C VAL A 179 3.83 -4.85 5.26
N LEU A 180 5.02 -4.26 5.13
CA LEU A 180 6.14 -4.40 6.05
C LEU A 180 6.31 -3.11 6.85
N ALA A 181 6.64 -3.17 8.13
CA ALA A 181 7.05 -1.95 8.83
C ALA A 181 8.31 -1.38 8.20
N ALA A 182 8.33 -0.06 8.07
CA ALA A 182 9.56 0.68 7.85
C ALA A 182 10.38 0.62 9.15
N PHE A 183 11.69 0.66 8.97
CA PHE A 183 12.75 0.53 9.98
C PHE A 183 12.48 1.25 11.29
#